data_AF-A0A7U2IBN1-F1
#
_entry.id   AF-A0A7U2IBN1-F1
#
_cell.length_a   1.000
_cell.length_b   1.000
_cell.length_c   1.000
_cell.angle_alpha   90.00
_cell.angle_beta   90.00
_cell.angle_gamma   90.00
#
_symmetry.space_group_name_H-M   'P 1'
#
loop_
_entity.id
_entity.type
_entity.pdbx_description
1 polymer ?
#
loop_
_entity_poly.entity_id
_entity_poly.type
_entity_poly.pdbx_seq_one_letter_code
_entity_poly.pdbx_strand_id
1 'polypeptide(L)'
;MSSSPTTAAGQIRHSLTLLGAACREMTPAGAKPIPLHPSRFNLLARPVAASKACHVCALPGHSSPNIKSTAACRVALVSLVGFWEEVATHISALYGTSARFKAAIVANKPTYEMRLDDGGLKGGDIESVLVERLTRGWLRFVSHVQRIRARVNVVLSEGEVGRYVELERNLNGFLMDGSTLSDLFERSVAGKE
;
A
#
# COMPACT_ATOMS: atom_id res chain seq x y z
N MET A 1 6.96 18.87 36.56
CA MET A 1 6.00 18.56 35.48
C MET A 1 6.35 17.18 34.94
N SER A 2 5.69 16.13 35.45
CA SER A 2 5.96 14.75 35.04
C SER A 2 5.18 14.44 33.77
N SER A 3 5.88 14.29 32.65
CA SER A 3 5.32 13.72 31.43
C SER A 3 5.06 12.23 31.65
N SER A 4 3.79 11.83 31.74
CA SER A 4 3.38 10.43 31.91
C SER A 4 3.95 9.55 30.77
N PRO A 5 4.73 8.50 31.08
CA PRO A 5 5.27 7.54 30.09
C PRO A 5 4.18 6.74 29.33
N THR A 6 2.93 6.85 29.76
CA THR A 6 1.80 6.01 29.34
C THR A 6 1.26 6.33 27.95
N THR A 7 1.51 7.53 27.40
CA THR A 7 0.95 7.97 26.09
C THR A 7 1.74 7.46 24.89
N ALA A 8 3.08 7.54 24.90
CA ALA A 8 3.90 7.14 23.76
C ALA A 8 3.89 5.62 23.52
N ALA A 9 4.07 4.83 24.58
CA ALA A 9 4.00 3.36 24.49
C ALA A 9 2.59 2.88 24.04
N GLY A 10 1.54 3.56 24.50
CA GLY A 10 0.17 3.31 24.06
C GLY A 10 -0.04 3.58 22.57
N GLN A 11 0.45 4.72 22.07
CA GLN A 11 0.39 5.10 20.65
C GLN A 11 1.17 4.14 19.75
N ILE A 12 2.36 3.72 20.18
CA ILE A 12 3.17 2.72 19.46
C ILE A 12 2.41 1.40 19.37
N ARG A 13 1.88 0.90 20.49
CA ARG A 13 1.13 -0.37 20.51
C ARG A 13 -0.13 -0.30 19.64
N HIS A 14 -0.85 0.81 19.69
CA HIS A 14 -2.03 1.02 18.86
C HIS A 14 -1.68 0.99 17.36
N SER A 15 -0.64 1.74 16.95
CA SER A 15 -0.21 1.79 15.55
C SER A 15 0.31 0.43 15.07
N LEU A 16 1.10 -0.29 15.88
CA LEU A 16 1.56 -1.64 15.55
C LEU A 16 0.38 -2.62 15.41
N THR A 17 -0.64 -2.50 16.25
CA THR A 17 -1.84 -3.34 16.17
C THR A 17 -2.59 -3.09 14.86
N LEU A 18 -2.77 -1.83 14.47
CA LEU A 18 -3.45 -1.46 13.24
C LEU A 18 -2.66 -1.86 11.99
N LEU A 19 -1.34 -1.60 11.95
CA LEU A 19 -0.49 -2.08 10.86
C LEU A 19 -0.46 -3.61 10.77
N GLY A 20 -0.45 -4.30 11.92
CA GLY A 20 -0.55 -5.75 11.96
C GLY A 20 -1.87 -6.27 11.39
N ALA A 21 -3.00 -5.62 11.67
CA ALA A 21 -4.27 -5.94 11.06
C ALA A 21 -4.26 -5.68 9.54
N ALA A 22 -3.79 -4.52 9.11
CA ALA A 22 -3.65 -4.17 7.70
C ALA A 22 -2.78 -5.19 6.95
N CYS A 23 -1.63 -5.59 7.51
CA CYS A 23 -0.74 -6.58 6.91
C CYS A 23 -1.39 -7.96 6.76
N ARG A 24 -2.21 -8.39 7.73
CA ARG A 24 -2.99 -9.64 7.58
C ARG A 24 -3.97 -9.55 6.43
N GLU A 25 -4.67 -8.41 6.33
CA GLU A 25 -5.66 -8.15 5.28
C GLU A 25 -5.05 -7.96 3.88
N MET A 26 -3.75 -7.69 3.79
CA MET A 26 -3.00 -7.66 2.52
C MET A 26 -2.73 -9.05 1.93
N THR A 27 -2.94 -10.12 2.69
CA THR A 27 -2.72 -11.50 2.21
C THR A 27 -4.00 -12.14 1.70
N PRO A 28 -3.94 -13.07 0.72
CA PRO A 28 -5.13 -13.75 0.25
C PRO A 28 -5.90 -14.49 1.35
N ALA A 29 -5.18 -15.08 2.32
CA ALA A 29 -5.77 -15.81 3.44
C ALA A 29 -6.44 -14.90 4.49
N GLY A 30 -5.89 -13.70 4.71
CA GLY A 30 -6.42 -12.74 5.69
C GLY A 30 -7.35 -11.67 5.09
N ALA A 31 -7.51 -11.62 3.77
CA ALA A 31 -8.33 -10.62 3.10
C ALA A 31 -9.80 -10.72 3.51
N LYS A 32 -10.40 -9.60 3.91
CA LYS A 32 -11.85 -9.49 4.17
C LYS A 32 -12.66 -9.52 2.88
N PRO A 33 -13.93 -9.97 2.90
CA PRO A 33 -14.82 -9.87 1.74
C PRO A 33 -14.91 -8.42 1.26
N ILE A 34 -15.01 -8.22 -0.06
CA ILE A 34 -15.12 -6.87 -0.62
C ILE A 34 -16.54 -6.36 -0.33
N PRO A 35 -16.70 -5.24 0.39
CA PRO A 35 -18.02 -4.66 0.64
C PRO A 35 -18.59 -4.03 -0.63
N LEU A 36 -19.92 -3.88 -0.70
CA LEU A 36 -20.61 -3.24 -1.83
C LEU A 36 -20.15 -1.78 -2.04
N HIS A 37 -19.87 -1.07 -0.95
CA HIS A 37 -19.38 0.29 -0.95
C HIS A 37 -18.05 0.36 -0.19
N PRO A 38 -16.92 0.08 -0.84
CA PRO A 38 -15.63 0.05 -0.16
C PRO A 38 -15.25 1.46 0.29
N SER A 39 -14.87 1.58 1.56
CA SER A 39 -14.24 2.79 2.13
C SER A 39 -12.94 2.37 2.79
N ARG A 40 -11.84 3.04 2.43
CA ARG A 40 -10.49 2.77 2.94
C ARG A 40 -10.14 1.28 2.93
N PHE A 41 -10.38 0.63 1.79
CA PHE A 41 -10.28 -0.83 1.67
C PHE A 41 -9.20 -1.27 0.68
N ASN A 42 -8.40 -2.28 1.06
CA ASN A 42 -7.41 -2.87 0.18
C ASN A 42 -8.02 -3.88 -0.81
N LEU A 43 -8.37 -3.40 -2.00
CA LEU A 43 -8.91 -4.22 -3.10
C LEU A 43 -7.86 -5.13 -3.78
N LEU A 44 -6.57 -4.93 -3.51
CA LEU A 44 -5.48 -5.65 -4.17
C LEU A 44 -4.99 -6.88 -3.41
N ALA A 45 -5.47 -7.14 -2.19
CA ALA A 45 -5.01 -8.28 -1.39
C ALA A 45 -5.25 -9.66 -2.06
N ARG A 46 -6.24 -9.74 -2.95
CA ARG A 46 -6.71 -11.01 -3.54
C ARG A 46 -6.14 -11.22 -4.94
N PRO A 47 -5.75 -12.43 -5.32
CA PRO A 47 -5.61 -12.78 -6.73
C PRO A 47 -7.00 -12.74 -7.38
N VAL A 48 -7.13 -12.01 -8.47
CA VAL A 48 -8.40 -11.87 -9.19
C VAL A 48 -8.15 -12.35 -10.61
N ALA A 49 -8.93 -13.35 -11.05
CA ALA A 49 -8.91 -13.77 -12.44
C ALA A 49 -9.27 -12.57 -13.32
N ALA A 50 -8.59 -12.42 -14.47
CA ALA A 50 -8.81 -11.27 -15.35
C ALA A 50 -10.29 -11.10 -15.75
N SER A 51 -11.05 -12.20 -15.86
CA SER A 51 -12.48 -12.22 -16.15
C SER A 51 -13.39 -11.67 -15.02
N LYS A 52 -12.87 -11.58 -13.79
CA LYS A 52 -13.59 -11.05 -12.61
C LYS A 52 -13.12 -9.66 -12.20
N ALA A 53 -12.13 -9.10 -12.89
CA ALA A 53 -11.64 -7.74 -12.64
C ALA A 53 -12.38 -6.75 -13.54
N CYS A 54 -12.60 -5.53 -13.04
CA CYS A 54 -13.19 -4.46 -13.84
C CYS A 54 -12.32 -4.16 -15.07
N HIS A 55 -12.89 -4.08 -16.27
CA HIS A 55 -12.12 -3.84 -17.49
C HIS A 55 -11.42 -2.46 -17.53
N VAL A 56 -11.93 -1.50 -16.77
CA VAL A 56 -11.40 -0.13 -16.72
C VAL A 56 -10.24 -0.03 -15.72
N CYS A 57 -10.50 -0.24 -14.43
CA CYS A 57 -9.49 -0.08 -13.37
C CYS A 57 -8.79 -1.39 -12.97
N ALA A 58 -9.21 -2.55 -13.49
CA ALA A 58 -8.66 -3.86 -13.15
C ALA A 58 -8.69 -4.19 -11.64
N LEU A 59 -9.61 -3.58 -10.89
CA LEU A 59 -9.92 -3.93 -9.50
C LEU A 59 -11.15 -4.85 -9.43
N PRO A 60 -11.24 -5.72 -8.42
CA PRO A 60 -12.42 -6.57 -8.18
C PRO A 60 -13.60 -5.81 -7.58
N GLY A 61 -14.73 -6.52 -7.44
CA GLY A 61 -15.90 -6.08 -6.65
C GLY A 61 -16.88 -5.18 -7.39
N HIS A 62 -16.56 -4.76 -8.61
CA HIS A 62 -17.45 -3.98 -9.46
C HIS A 62 -17.10 -4.19 -10.94
N SER A 63 -17.95 -3.68 -11.82
CA SER A 63 -17.69 -3.59 -13.25
C SER A 63 -18.12 -2.22 -13.77
N SER A 64 -17.31 -1.65 -14.65
CA SER A 64 -17.64 -0.44 -15.41
C SER A 64 -17.65 -0.79 -16.89
N PRO A 65 -18.72 -0.44 -17.64
CA PRO A 65 -18.85 -0.85 -19.04
C PRO A 65 -17.84 -0.15 -19.95
N ASN A 66 -17.42 1.07 -19.62
CA ASN A 66 -16.40 1.82 -20.36
C ASN A 66 -15.84 2.98 -19.51
N ILE A 67 -14.82 3.67 -20.04
CA ILE A 67 -14.12 4.78 -19.37
C ILE A 67 -14.99 6.01 -19.10
N LYS A 68 -16.16 6.14 -19.76
CA LYS A 68 -17.12 7.24 -19.53
C LYS A 68 -18.12 6.93 -18.41
N SER A 69 -18.20 5.69 -17.94
CA SER A 69 -19.13 5.23 -16.90
C SER A 69 -18.36 4.62 -15.72
N THR A 70 -17.63 5.47 -15.00
CA THR A 70 -16.55 5.06 -14.08
C THR A 70 -16.79 5.41 -12.62
N ALA A 71 -18.03 5.74 -12.23
CA ALA A 71 -18.36 6.06 -10.83
C ALA A 71 -17.91 4.97 -9.84
N ALA A 72 -18.16 3.69 -10.16
CA ALA A 72 -17.71 2.57 -9.34
C ALA A 72 -16.18 2.41 -9.32
N CYS A 73 -15.51 2.66 -10.46
CA CYS A 73 -14.04 2.68 -10.52
C CYS A 73 -13.45 3.78 -9.64
N ARG A 74 -14.05 4.98 -9.67
CA ARG A 74 -13.64 6.11 -8.83
C ARG A 74 -13.78 5.77 -7.35
N VAL A 75 -14.93 5.24 -6.93
CA VAL A 75 -15.14 4.78 -5.53
C VAL A 75 -14.08 3.76 -5.13
N ALA A 76 -13.82 2.76 -5.96
CA ALA A 76 -12.83 1.73 -5.70
C ALA A 76 -11.39 2.30 -5.57
N LEU A 77 -10.98 3.16 -6.49
CA LEU A 77 -9.65 3.79 -6.48
C LEU A 77 -9.47 4.72 -5.28
N VAL A 78 -10.45 5.58 -4.99
CA VAL A 78 -10.41 6.48 -3.83
C VAL A 78 -10.39 5.71 -2.52
N SER A 79 -11.14 4.60 -2.44
CA SER A 79 -11.10 3.69 -1.30
C SER A 79 -9.72 3.07 -1.09
N LEU A 80 -9.10 2.62 -2.18
CA LEU A 80 -7.76 2.02 -2.14
C LEU A 80 -6.68 3.04 -1.75
N VAL A 81 -6.76 4.27 -2.26
CA VAL A 81 -5.90 5.39 -1.81
C VAL A 81 -6.13 5.66 -0.32
N GLY A 82 -7.39 5.75 0.12
CA GLY A 82 -7.74 6.01 1.52
C GLY A 82 -7.28 4.95 2.51
N PHE A 83 -7.18 3.68 2.08
CA PHE A 83 -6.56 2.61 2.87
C PHE A 83 -5.08 2.91 3.12
N TRP A 84 -4.35 3.28 2.08
CA TRP A 84 -2.92 3.58 2.19
C TRP A 84 -2.64 4.89 2.93
N GLU A 85 -3.53 5.88 2.88
CA GLU A 85 -3.44 7.08 3.72
C GLU A 85 -3.52 6.74 5.22
N GLU A 86 -4.38 5.79 5.63
CA GLU A 86 -4.43 5.33 7.02
C GLU A 86 -3.13 4.61 7.41
N VAL A 87 -2.68 3.70 6.55
CA VAL A 87 -1.41 2.99 6.74
C VAL A 87 -0.24 3.97 6.87
N ALA A 88 -0.17 4.98 6.00
CA ALA A 88 0.86 6.02 6.02
C ALA A 88 0.87 6.82 7.32
N THR A 89 -0.31 7.09 7.89
CA THR A 89 -0.43 7.79 9.19
C THR A 89 0.25 7.00 10.30
N HIS A 90 0.02 5.68 10.35
CA HIS A 90 0.63 4.82 11.37
C HIS A 90 2.12 4.54 11.13
N ILE A 91 2.55 4.42 9.87
CA ILE A 91 3.97 4.33 9.53
C ILE A 91 4.70 5.60 9.98
N SER A 92 4.17 6.78 9.65
CA SER A 92 4.76 8.07 10.03
C SER A 92 4.86 8.22 11.55
N ALA A 93 3.79 7.86 12.26
CA ALA A 93 3.76 7.89 13.73
C ALA A 93 4.82 6.97 14.34
N LEU A 94 4.93 5.72 13.87
CA LEU A 94 5.92 4.76 14.37
C LEU A 94 7.34 5.15 14.00
N TYR A 95 7.57 5.68 12.80
CA TYR A 95 8.89 6.14 12.39
C TYR A 95 9.40 7.29 13.28
N GLY A 96 8.50 8.18 13.71
CA GLY A 96 8.83 9.29 14.62
C GLY A 96 8.99 8.89 16.09
N THR A 97 8.42 7.77 16.53
CA THR A 97 8.31 7.42 17.97
C THR A 97 8.95 6.10 18.38
N SER A 98 9.11 5.13 17.47
CA SER A 98 9.66 3.81 17.73
C SER A 98 11.02 3.64 17.06
N ALA A 99 12.09 3.62 17.86
CA ALA A 99 13.45 3.40 17.37
C ALA A 99 13.60 2.06 16.63
N ARG A 100 12.92 0.99 17.10
CA ARG A 100 12.93 -0.33 16.46
C ARG A 100 12.25 -0.31 15.10
N PHE A 101 11.09 0.33 14.99
CA PHE A 101 10.38 0.45 13.71
C PHE A 101 11.17 1.31 12.72
N LYS A 102 11.75 2.43 13.17
CA LYS A 102 12.65 3.26 12.36
C LYS A 102 13.86 2.46 11.85
N ALA A 103 14.50 1.67 12.71
CA ALA A 103 15.62 0.81 12.30
C ALA A 103 15.18 -0.24 11.26
N ALA A 104 13.99 -0.84 11.40
CA ALA A 104 13.44 -1.77 10.43
C ALA A 104 13.17 -1.11 9.06
N ILE A 105 12.67 0.14 9.04
CA ILE A 105 12.51 0.95 7.82
C ILE A 105 13.87 1.19 7.15
N VAL A 106 14.87 1.66 7.91
CA VAL A 106 16.22 1.96 7.37
C VAL A 106 16.93 0.70 6.86
N ALA A 107 16.70 -0.45 7.51
CA ALA A 107 17.30 -1.72 7.09
C ALA A 107 16.55 -2.40 5.93
N ASN A 108 15.39 -1.88 5.52
CA ASN A 108 14.57 -2.46 4.47
C ASN A 108 15.25 -2.30 3.11
N LYS A 109 15.25 -3.36 2.31
CA LYS A 109 15.85 -3.37 0.97
C LYS A 109 14.77 -3.67 -0.08
N PRO A 110 14.03 -2.67 -0.54
CA PRO A 110 12.97 -2.85 -1.53
C PRO A 110 13.55 -3.30 -2.87
N THR A 111 12.95 -4.31 -3.49
CA THR A 111 13.29 -4.76 -4.85
C THR A 111 12.08 -4.69 -5.77
N TYR A 112 12.31 -4.63 -7.09
CA TYR A 112 11.22 -4.55 -8.06
C TYR A 112 10.28 -5.75 -8.00
N GLU A 113 10.83 -6.95 -7.77
CA GLU A 113 10.14 -8.24 -7.74
C GLU A 113 9.17 -8.35 -6.55
N MET A 114 9.40 -7.63 -5.45
CA MET A 114 8.52 -7.64 -4.28
C MET A 114 7.06 -7.24 -4.61
N ARG A 115 6.82 -6.54 -5.72
CA ARG A 115 5.47 -6.20 -6.22
C ARG A 115 4.62 -7.42 -6.58
N LEU A 116 5.25 -8.56 -6.87
CA LEU A 116 4.58 -9.81 -7.25
C LEU A 116 3.97 -10.51 -6.03
N ASP A 117 4.45 -10.18 -4.83
CA ASP A 117 4.01 -10.76 -3.56
C ASP A 117 4.02 -12.32 -3.57
N ASP A 118 5.01 -12.88 -4.27
CA ASP A 118 5.22 -14.33 -4.49
C ASP A 118 6.16 -14.97 -3.44
N GLY A 119 6.82 -14.15 -2.62
CA GLY A 119 7.69 -14.59 -1.55
C GLY A 119 6.95 -15.03 -0.27
N GLY A 120 7.61 -15.88 0.52
CA GLY A 120 7.15 -16.24 1.87
C GLY A 120 7.23 -15.06 2.86
N LEU A 121 6.73 -15.29 4.08
CA LEU A 121 6.92 -14.33 5.17
C LEU A 121 8.40 -14.24 5.53
N LYS A 122 8.92 -13.02 5.68
CA LYS A 122 10.23 -12.78 6.26
C LYS A 122 10.31 -13.42 7.66
N GLY A 123 11.40 -14.09 7.96
CA GLY A 123 11.75 -14.43 9.35
C GLY A 123 12.43 -13.22 10.02
N GLY A 124 12.16 -12.98 11.30
CA GLY A 124 12.79 -11.91 12.05
C GLY A 124 11.89 -11.30 13.11
N ASP A 125 12.25 -10.09 13.54
CA ASP A 125 11.44 -9.34 14.49
C ASP A 125 10.18 -8.76 13.84
N ILE A 126 9.17 -8.51 14.67
CA ILE A 126 7.82 -8.12 14.23
C ILE A 126 7.88 -6.89 13.32
N GLU A 127 8.69 -5.89 13.67
CA GLU A 127 8.86 -4.67 12.90
C GLU A 127 9.44 -4.93 11.51
N SER A 128 10.47 -5.77 11.37
CA SER A 128 11.01 -6.14 10.05
C SER A 128 10.00 -6.89 9.20
N VAL A 129 9.21 -7.79 9.81
CA VAL A 129 8.16 -8.54 9.11
C VAL A 129 7.06 -7.60 8.62
N LEU A 130 6.62 -6.66 9.47
CA LEU A 130 5.62 -5.65 9.10
C LEU A 130 6.12 -4.76 7.97
N VAL A 131 7.33 -4.19 8.11
CA VAL A 131 7.91 -3.29 7.10
C VAL A 131 8.04 -4.00 5.75
N GLU A 132 8.50 -5.25 5.71
CA GLU A 132 8.60 -5.98 4.45
C GLU A 132 7.23 -6.22 3.81
N ARG A 133 6.23 -6.66 4.60
CA ARG A 133 4.87 -6.90 4.07
C ARG A 133 4.23 -5.60 3.56
N LEU A 134 4.39 -4.50 4.30
CA LEU A 134 3.94 -3.17 3.88
C LEU A 134 4.62 -2.76 2.57
N THR A 135 5.92 -3.01 2.43
CA THR A 135 6.69 -2.73 1.21
C THR A 135 6.16 -3.52 0.01
N ARG A 136 5.92 -4.84 0.15
CA ARG A 136 5.33 -5.68 -0.90
C ARG A 136 3.96 -5.17 -1.32
N GLY A 137 3.10 -4.90 -0.33
CA GLY A 137 1.76 -4.38 -0.58
C GLY A 137 1.79 -3.03 -1.29
N TRP A 138 2.68 -2.13 -0.87
CA TRP A 138 2.84 -0.81 -1.46
C TRP A 138 3.33 -0.88 -2.89
N LEU A 139 4.36 -1.68 -3.16
CA LEU A 139 4.87 -1.93 -4.52
C LEU A 139 3.80 -2.52 -5.45
N ARG A 140 2.98 -3.44 -4.93
CA ARG A 140 1.84 -3.99 -5.69
C ARG A 140 0.82 -2.91 -6.03
N PHE A 141 0.54 -1.99 -5.10
CA PHE A 141 -0.36 -0.85 -5.33
C PHE A 141 0.21 0.12 -6.36
N VAL A 142 1.46 0.58 -6.21
CA VAL A 142 2.09 1.50 -7.17
C VAL A 142 2.19 0.86 -8.55
N SER A 143 2.57 -0.43 -8.64
CA SER A 143 2.60 -1.18 -9.90
C SER A 143 1.22 -1.26 -10.56
N HIS A 144 0.17 -1.48 -9.76
CA HIS A 144 -1.19 -1.45 -10.26
C HIS A 144 -1.54 -0.08 -10.84
N VAL A 145 -1.32 1.00 -10.09
CA VAL A 145 -1.64 2.37 -10.51
C VAL A 145 -0.87 2.76 -11.76
N GLN A 146 0.44 2.48 -11.83
CA GLN A 146 1.25 2.78 -13.02
C GLN A 146 0.71 2.10 -14.28
N ARG A 147 0.31 0.82 -14.17
CA ARG A 147 -0.27 0.08 -15.30
C ARG A 147 -1.57 0.71 -15.83
N ILE A 148 -2.33 1.37 -14.98
CA ILE A 148 -3.60 2.01 -15.36
C ILE A 148 -3.55 3.54 -15.35
N ARG A 149 -2.35 4.16 -15.31
CA ARG A 149 -2.15 5.60 -15.07
C ARG A 149 -2.98 6.49 -15.98
N ALA A 150 -3.01 6.20 -17.28
CA ALA A 150 -3.79 6.98 -18.24
C ALA A 150 -5.30 6.96 -17.91
N ARG A 151 -5.81 5.84 -17.39
CA ARG A 151 -7.21 5.70 -16.98
C ARG A 151 -7.48 6.38 -15.64
N VAL A 152 -6.53 6.29 -14.71
CA VAL A 152 -6.61 6.99 -13.41
C VAL A 152 -6.80 8.49 -13.61
N ASN A 153 -6.05 9.10 -14.53
CA ASN A 153 -6.17 10.53 -14.86
C ASN A 153 -7.53 10.93 -15.46
N VAL A 154 -8.30 9.97 -15.98
CA VAL A 154 -9.66 10.20 -16.51
C VAL A 154 -10.74 9.89 -15.48
N VAL A 155 -10.50 8.88 -14.63
CA VAL A 155 -11.48 8.40 -13.65
C VAL A 155 -11.51 9.26 -12.39
N LEU A 156 -10.35 9.77 -11.96
CA LEU A 156 -10.20 10.57 -10.75
C LEU A 156 -10.22 12.06 -11.07
N SER A 157 -10.70 12.87 -10.13
CA SER A 157 -10.55 14.32 -10.19
C SER A 157 -9.11 14.74 -9.95
N GLU A 158 -8.75 15.97 -10.32
CA GLU A 158 -7.42 16.52 -10.08
C GLU A 158 -7.01 16.46 -8.60
N GLY A 159 -7.93 16.81 -7.68
CA GLY A 159 -7.67 16.72 -6.25
C GLY A 159 -7.44 15.29 -5.74
N GLU A 160 -8.09 14.29 -6.34
CA GLU A 160 -7.89 12.87 -6.01
C GLU A 160 -6.57 12.34 -6.56
N VAL A 161 -6.17 12.77 -7.75
CA VAL A 161 -4.84 12.49 -8.30
C VAL A 161 -3.77 13.14 -7.43
N GLY A 162 -3.97 14.39 -7.00
CA GLY A 162 -3.06 15.10 -6.09
C GLY A 162 -2.84 14.36 -4.77
N ARG A 163 -3.92 13.85 -4.16
CA ARG A 163 -3.83 12.99 -2.96
C ARG A 163 -2.99 11.73 -3.19
N TYR A 164 -3.17 11.05 -4.32
CA TYR A 164 -2.34 9.90 -4.68
C TYR A 164 -0.85 10.28 -4.82
N VAL A 165 -0.55 11.38 -5.50
CA VAL A 165 0.85 11.83 -5.71
C VAL A 165 1.53 12.18 -4.39
N GLU A 166 0.83 12.85 -3.48
CA GLU A 166 1.35 13.16 -2.14
C GLU A 166 1.61 11.88 -1.33
N LEU A 167 0.65 10.96 -1.35
CA LEU A 167 0.77 9.66 -0.70
C LEU A 167 1.95 8.86 -1.27
N GLU A 168 2.12 8.87 -2.60
CA GLU A 168 3.21 8.18 -3.28
C GLU A 168 4.57 8.71 -2.82
N ARG A 169 4.75 10.03 -2.81
CA ARG A 169 5.97 10.67 -2.30
C ARG A 169 6.24 10.27 -0.84
N ASN A 170 5.22 10.27 0.01
CA ASN A 170 5.36 9.95 1.42
C ASN A 170 5.78 8.48 1.64
N LEU A 171 5.01 7.54 1.10
CA LEU A 171 5.27 6.12 1.30
C LEU A 171 6.51 5.63 0.55
N ASN A 172 6.90 6.22 -0.58
CA ASN A 172 8.18 5.90 -1.21
C ASN A 172 9.36 6.31 -0.30
N GLY A 173 9.25 7.43 0.40
CA GLY A 173 10.25 7.86 1.40
C GLY A 173 10.44 6.86 2.54
N PHE A 174 9.38 6.16 2.96
CA PHE A 174 9.47 5.16 4.03
C PHE A 174 9.76 3.74 3.52
N LEU A 175 9.05 3.27 2.50
CA LEU A 175 9.03 1.86 2.12
C LEU A 175 9.91 1.55 0.92
N MET A 176 10.26 2.56 0.13
CA MET A 176 11.02 2.39 -1.11
C MET A 176 12.41 3.05 -1.07
N ASP A 177 12.89 3.44 0.12
CA ASP A 177 14.18 4.14 0.30
C ASP A 177 14.27 5.38 -0.62
N GLY A 178 13.17 6.13 -0.70
CA GLY A 178 13.03 7.30 -1.58
C GLY A 178 12.97 7.01 -3.09
N SER A 179 13.13 5.74 -3.50
CA SER A 179 13.12 5.33 -4.90
C SER A 179 11.69 5.23 -5.45
N THR A 180 11.54 5.39 -6.76
CA THR A 180 10.30 5.11 -7.50
C THR A 180 10.27 3.66 -7.99
N LEU A 181 9.11 3.20 -8.47
CA LEU A 181 9.01 1.86 -9.08
C LEU A 181 9.90 1.72 -10.33
N SER A 182 10.06 2.82 -11.10
CA SER A 182 10.95 2.85 -12.26
C SER A 182 12.41 2.70 -11.87
N ASP A 183 12.85 3.40 -10.81
CA ASP A 183 14.24 3.27 -10.32
C ASP A 183 14.55 1.84 -9.88
N LEU A 184 13.60 1.18 -9.19
CA LEU A 184 13.77 -0.22 -8.80
C LEU A 184 13.81 -1.16 -10.01
N PHE A 185 13.02 -0.89 -11.05
CA PHE A 185 13.04 -1.66 -12.30
C PHE A 185 14.39 -1.52 -13.01
N GLU A 186 14.90 -0.29 -13.16
CA GLU A 186 16.19 -0.03 -13.81
C GLU A 186 17.34 -0.76 -13.08
N ARG A 187 17.34 -0.74 -11.74
CA ARG A 187 18.31 -1.51 -10.94
C ARG A 187 18.20 -3.02 -11.16
N SER A 188 16.98 -3.55 -11.32
CA SER A 188 16.79 -5.00 -11.47
C SER A 188 17.17 -5.52 -12.86
N VAL A 189 17.22 -4.66 -13.88
CA VAL A 189 17.74 -5.01 -15.21
C VAL A 189 19.25 -4.75 -15.33
N ALA A 190 19.77 -3.68 -14.72
CA ALA A 190 21.21 -3.37 -14.76
C ALA A 190 22.09 -4.39 -14.03
N GLY A 191 21.55 -5.09 -13.02
CA GLY A 191 22.26 -6.16 -12.31
C GLY A 191 22.23 -7.54 -12.98
N LYS A 192 21.75 -7.65 -14.22
CA LYS A 192 21.60 -8.92 -14.98
C LYS A 192 22.57 -9.06 -16.16
N GLU A 193 23.56 -8.17 -16.27
CA GLU A 193 24.70 -8.27 -17.19
C GLU A 193 25.91 -8.93 -16.50
#